data_AF-A0A239PFT4-F1
#
_entry.id   AF-A0A239PFT4-F1
#
_cell.length_a   1.000
_cell.length_b   1.000
_cell.length_c   1.000
_cell.angle_alpha   90.00
_cell.angle_beta   90.00
_cell.angle_gamma   90.00
#
_symmetry.space_group_name_H-M   'P 1'
#
loop_
_entity.id
_entity.type
_entity.pdbx_description
1 polymer ?
#
loop_
_entity_poly.entity_id
_entity_poly.type
_entity_poly.pdbx_seq_one_letter_code
_entity_poly.pdbx_strand_id
1 'polypeptide(L)'
;MSYHHGIIKLMVMREDQPADARPPAVQRLLAEHSGARERIVDDHMFVFQRHGYPPSTFRLQLFTQLGLRPVAVVTQTAGEGASLINRAERYVEAVWQRHCTDDPTPPIWIQHQLLREDAADDLRHAAFDVTGPHQVGSPPRWGARLAPGDLAELVSAPVDLGRGSGFLPRPPEPEPQLRYTTALVALLPRPDLETDQRPCMRVGLGWWHRVGRQLRPTHTGRSCCWYHRGDWHEVSRMAIATATAALRHGVEVEDVAAYVLSHATADHRLEGWSLEALESLFVEPIETHRPIGYVGGRHRAKAMMDAGVRRTLVVLYTSSHGD
;
A
#
# COMPACT_ATOMS: atom_id res chain seq x y z
N MET A 1 2.92 36.32 -31.37
CA MET A 1 4.33 36.11 -30.98
C MET A 1 4.46 34.68 -30.48
N SER A 2 4.93 33.78 -31.34
CA SER A 2 5.17 32.38 -31.01
C SER A 2 6.47 32.25 -30.22
N TYR A 3 6.42 31.59 -29.07
CA TYR A 3 7.61 31.18 -28.34
C TYR A 3 7.76 29.65 -28.45
N HIS A 4 8.70 29.23 -29.30
CA HIS A 4 9.28 27.90 -29.28
C HIS A 4 10.22 27.78 -28.07
N HIS A 5 9.95 26.85 -27.16
CA HIS A 5 10.96 26.35 -26.22
C HIS A 5 11.35 24.94 -26.64
N GLY A 6 12.59 24.82 -27.11
CA GLY A 6 13.24 23.56 -27.45
C GLY A 6 13.55 22.77 -26.18
N ILE A 7 13.10 21.53 -26.14
CA ILE A 7 13.50 20.54 -25.14
C ILE A 7 14.82 19.93 -25.61
N ILE A 8 15.90 20.24 -24.89
CA ILE A 8 17.17 19.52 -24.99
C ILE A 8 16.94 18.11 -24.46
N LYS A 9 16.89 17.15 -25.39
CA LYS A 9 16.82 15.71 -25.10
C LYS A 9 18.19 15.28 -24.59
N LEU A 10 18.36 15.20 -23.27
CA LEU A 10 19.56 14.62 -22.66
C LEU A 10 19.59 13.13 -22.99
N MET A 11 20.33 12.79 -24.04
CA MET A 11 20.57 11.42 -24.49
C MET A 11 21.57 10.79 -23.51
N VAL A 12 21.05 10.17 -22.45
CA VAL A 12 21.83 9.25 -21.62
C VAL A 12 22.14 8.05 -22.51
N MET A 13 23.40 7.96 -22.94
CA MET A 13 23.98 6.78 -23.56
C MET A 13 23.81 5.60 -22.59
N ARG A 14 22.78 4.78 -22.81
CA ARG A 14 22.67 3.45 -22.21
C ARG A 14 23.79 2.62 -22.83
N GLU A 15 24.75 2.23 -22.02
CA GLU A 15 25.65 1.11 -22.34
C GLU A 15 24.81 -0.11 -22.70
N ASP A 16 25.08 -0.68 -23.87
CA ASP A 16 24.53 -1.93 -24.38
C ASP A 16 24.89 -3.09 -23.43
N GLN A 17 24.00 -3.38 -22.47
CA GLN A 17 23.96 -4.70 -21.84
C GLN A 17 23.35 -5.69 -22.84
N PRO A 18 23.95 -6.87 -23.08
CA PRO A 18 23.36 -7.87 -23.96
C PRO A 18 21.97 -8.26 -23.43
N ALA A 19 20.96 -8.09 -24.28
CA ALA A 19 19.54 -8.19 -23.96
C ALA A 19 19.05 -9.60 -23.53
N ASP A 20 19.95 -10.59 -23.43
CA ASP A 20 19.61 -12.00 -23.23
C ASP A 20 20.29 -12.66 -22.01
N ALA A 21 21.10 -11.94 -21.24
CA ALA A 21 21.75 -12.54 -20.07
C ALA A 21 20.81 -12.56 -18.86
N ARG A 22 20.42 -13.76 -18.39
CA ARG A 22 19.66 -13.94 -17.13
C ARG A 22 20.36 -13.21 -15.98
N PRO A 23 19.65 -12.44 -15.13
CA PRO A 23 20.28 -11.75 -13.99
C PRO A 23 21.01 -12.73 -13.06
N PRO A 24 22.17 -12.37 -12.48
CA PRO A 24 22.92 -13.27 -11.59
C PRO A 24 22.12 -13.77 -10.38
N ALA A 25 21.16 -12.98 -9.90
CA ALA A 25 20.26 -13.40 -8.83
C ALA A 25 19.30 -14.53 -9.25
N VAL A 26 18.80 -14.49 -10.49
CA VAL A 26 17.95 -15.57 -11.05
C VAL A 26 18.78 -16.82 -11.28
N GLN A 27 19.99 -16.68 -11.84
CA GLN A 27 20.90 -17.83 -12.03
C GLN A 27 21.20 -18.55 -10.71
N ARG A 28 21.49 -17.81 -9.64
CA ARG A 28 21.70 -18.41 -8.31
C ARG A 28 20.45 -19.12 -7.78
N LEU A 29 19.28 -18.48 -7.90
CA LEU A 29 18.01 -19.08 -7.49
C LEU A 29 17.77 -20.43 -8.20
N LEU A 30 17.98 -20.47 -9.51
CA LEU A 30 17.82 -21.69 -10.31
C LEU A 30 18.88 -22.75 -9.95
N ALA A 31 20.15 -22.36 -9.85
CA ALA A 31 21.21 -23.29 -9.49
C ALA A 31 21.01 -23.94 -8.11
N GLU A 32 20.45 -23.20 -7.15
CA GLU A 32 20.24 -23.68 -5.78
C GLU A 32 18.94 -24.46 -5.60
N HIS A 33 17.91 -24.18 -6.41
CA HIS A 33 16.55 -24.64 -6.12
C HIS A 33 15.79 -25.26 -7.29
N SER A 34 16.33 -25.26 -8.52
CA SER A 34 15.68 -25.94 -9.64
C SER A 34 15.59 -27.45 -9.40
N GLY A 35 14.45 -28.02 -9.79
CA GLY A 35 14.24 -29.46 -9.72
C GLY A 35 12.78 -29.83 -9.94
N ALA A 36 12.57 -31.08 -10.36
CA ALA A 36 11.24 -31.62 -10.62
C ALA A 36 10.40 -31.65 -9.35
N ARG A 37 9.25 -30.99 -9.42
CA ARG A 37 8.25 -30.95 -8.37
C ARG A 37 6.88 -31.31 -8.91
N GLU A 38 6.07 -31.93 -8.05
CA GLU A 38 4.66 -32.15 -8.32
C GLU A 38 3.84 -30.97 -7.79
N ARG A 39 2.83 -30.54 -8.56
CA ARG A 39 1.87 -29.54 -8.08
C ARG A 39 0.83 -30.20 -7.21
N ILE A 40 0.93 -30.00 -5.90
CA ILE A 40 0.03 -30.60 -4.90
C ILE A 40 -1.16 -29.71 -4.54
N VAL A 41 -1.08 -28.39 -4.81
CA VAL A 41 -2.17 -27.43 -4.62
C VAL A 41 -2.34 -26.59 -5.87
N ASP A 42 -3.59 -26.39 -6.28
CA ASP A 42 -4.01 -25.39 -7.27
C ASP A 42 -5.33 -24.76 -6.79
N ASP A 43 -5.23 -23.94 -5.75
CA ASP A 43 -6.37 -23.25 -5.13
C ASP A 43 -6.58 -21.90 -5.83
N HIS A 44 -7.66 -21.79 -6.59
CA HIS A 44 -7.99 -20.58 -7.36
C HIS A 44 -8.45 -19.40 -6.48
N MET A 45 -8.81 -19.68 -5.23
CA MET A 45 -9.46 -18.76 -4.30
C MET A 45 -8.86 -18.84 -2.90
N PHE A 46 -7.54 -19.02 -2.78
CA PHE A 46 -6.90 -19.06 -1.46
C PHE A 46 -7.25 -17.79 -0.66
N VAL A 47 -7.95 -17.98 0.45
CA VAL A 47 -8.44 -16.89 1.28
C VAL A 47 -7.51 -16.63 2.45
N PHE A 48 -6.99 -15.41 2.53
CA PHE A 48 -6.38 -14.87 3.73
C PHE A 48 -7.34 -13.91 4.42
N GLN A 49 -7.78 -14.25 5.63
CA GLN A 49 -8.67 -13.41 6.42
C GLN A 49 -7.91 -12.87 7.63
N ARG A 50 -8.03 -11.55 7.84
CA ARG A 50 -7.57 -10.87 9.05
C ARG A 50 -8.79 -10.28 9.75
N HIS A 51 -8.82 -10.38 11.07
CA HIS A 51 -9.90 -9.78 11.84
C HIS A 51 -10.01 -8.28 11.55
N GLY A 52 -11.21 -7.84 11.19
CA GLY A 52 -11.50 -6.44 10.87
C GLY A 52 -10.96 -5.97 9.52
N TYR A 53 -10.59 -6.83 8.57
CA TYR A 53 -10.30 -6.44 7.17
C TYR A 53 -11.16 -7.30 6.23
N PRO A 54 -11.55 -6.80 5.04
CA PRO A 54 -12.05 -7.67 3.99
C PRO A 54 -11.03 -8.78 3.73
N PRO A 55 -11.46 -10.01 3.41
CA PRO A 55 -10.54 -11.07 3.04
C PRO A 55 -9.69 -10.61 1.85
N SER A 56 -8.47 -11.10 1.76
CA SER A 56 -7.68 -11.06 0.53
C SER A 56 -7.73 -12.41 -0.15
N THR A 57 -7.81 -12.42 -1.48
CA THR A 57 -7.80 -13.65 -2.29
C THR A 57 -6.63 -13.62 -3.27
N PHE A 58 -6.14 -14.80 -3.62
CA PHE A 58 -5.20 -15.02 -4.73
C PHE A 58 -5.27 -16.49 -5.15
N ARG A 59 -4.81 -16.82 -6.36
CA ARG A 59 -4.55 -18.22 -6.72
C ARG A 59 -3.26 -18.67 -6.07
N LEU A 60 -3.24 -19.85 -5.48
CA LEU A 60 -2.06 -20.54 -4.97
C LEU A 60 -1.81 -21.81 -5.78
N GLN A 61 -0.66 -21.87 -6.45
CA GLN A 61 -0.10 -23.11 -6.96
C GLN A 61 1.12 -23.50 -6.13
N LEU A 62 1.04 -24.63 -5.41
CA LEU A 62 2.13 -25.12 -4.58
C LEU A 62 2.77 -26.35 -5.22
N PHE A 63 4.07 -26.28 -5.43
CA PHE A 63 4.89 -27.34 -5.99
C PHE A 63 5.83 -27.89 -4.92
N THR A 64 5.83 -29.21 -4.74
CA THR A 64 6.62 -29.89 -3.71
C THR A 64 7.34 -31.11 -4.26
N GLN A 65 8.44 -31.48 -3.62
CA GLN A 65 9.09 -32.77 -3.79
C GLN A 65 9.97 -33.06 -2.57
N LEU A 66 10.09 -34.33 -2.19
CA LEU A 66 10.97 -34.72 -1.10
C LEU A 66 12.42 -34.24 -1.35
N GLY A 67 13.01 -33.58 -0.35
CA GLY A 67 14.38 -33.08 -0.42
C GLY A 67 14.55 -31.75 -1.18
N LEU A 68 13.48 -31.20 -1.75
CA LEU A 68 13.48 -29.87 -2.36
C LEU A 68 12.62 -28.91 -1.54
N ARG A 69 13.08 -27.66 -1.44
CA ARG A 69 12.26 -26.60 -0.84
C ARG A 69 10.99 -26.40 -1.68
N PRO A 70 9.78 -26.34 -1.07
CA PRO A 70 8.54 -26.06 -1.79
C PRO A 70 8.60 -24.74 -2.55
N VAL A 71 7.87 -24.64 -3.67
CA VAL A 71 7.72 -23.39 -4.45
C VAL A 71 6.24 -23.02 -4.47
N ALA A 72 5.92 -21.85 -3.93
CA ALA A 72 4.58 -21.28 -3.98
C ALA A 72 4.54 -20.21 -5.07
N VAL A 73 3.72 -20.44 -6.09
CA VAL A 73 3.40 -19.44 -7.12
C VAL A 73 2.04 -18.86 -6.78
N VAL A 74 1.99 -17.55 -6.57
CA VAL A 74 0.77 -16.84 -6.21
C VAL A 74 0.40 -15.79 -7.24
N THR A 75 -0.85 -15.82 -7.68
CA THR A 75 -1.36 -14.93 -8.73
C THR A 75 -2.54 -14.14 -8.22
N GLN A 76 -2.48 -12.81 -8.32
CA GLN A 76 -3.52 -11.90 -7.86
C GLN A 76 -3.85 -10.85 -8.92
N THR A 77 -5.14 -10.56 -9.11
CA THR A 77 -5.65 -9.45 -9.93
C THR A 77 -6.12 -8.28 -9.07
N ALA A 78 -6.51 -7.17 -9.70
CA ALA A 78 -7.08 -6.02 -9.01
C ALA A 78 -8.40 -6.38 -8.30
N GLY A 79 -8.69 -5.72 -7.18
CA GLY A 79 -9.93 -5.92 -6.41
C GLY A 79 -9.92 -7.12 -5.45
N GLU A 80 -8.82 -7.86 -5.35
CA GLU A 80 -8.71 -9.05 -4.51
C GLU A 80 -8.23 -8.79 -3.08
N GLY A 81 -8.43 -7.58 -2.57
CA GLY A 81 -7.97 -7.15 -1.24
C GLY A 81 -6.55 -6.60 -1.26
N ALA A 82 -5.82 -6.76 -0.16
CA ALA A 82 -4.47 -6.21 -0.03
C ALA A 82 -3.50 -6.90 -1.00
N SER A 83 -2.63 -6.10 -1.64
CA SER A 83 -1.75 -6.60 -2.70
C SER A 83 -0.72 -7.62 -2.17
N LEU A 84 -0.31 -8.58 -3.01
CA LEU A 84 0.77 -9.54 -2.73
C LEU A 84 2.05 -8.84 -2.24
N ILE A 85 2.39 -7.68 -2.79
CA ILE A 85 3.54 -6.87 -2.36
C ILE A 85 3.37 -6.35 -0.93
N ASN A 86 2.21 -5.77 -0.62
CA ASN A 86 2.00 -5.06 0.65
C ASN A 86 1.81 -6.00 1.85
N ARG A 87 1.53 -7.29 1.60
CA ARG A 87 1.22 -8.28 2.63
C ARG A 87 1.95 -9.61 2.43
N ALA A 88 3.04 -9.60 1.67
CA ALA A 88 3.80 -10.79 1.30
C ALA A 88 4.13 -11.68 2.52
N GLU A 89 4.59 -11.08 3.62
CA GLU A 89 4.93 -11.78 4.87
C GLU A 89 3.73 -12.56 5.43
N ARG A 90 2.55 -11.94 5.46
CA ARG A 90 1.35 -12.56 6.04
C ARG A 90 0.81 -13.67 5.15
N TYR A 91 0.94 -13.52 3.84
CA TYR A 91 0.52 -14.55 2.90
C TYR A 91 1.47 -15.74 2.90
N VAL A 92 2.78 -15.51 2.90
CA VAL A 92 3.75 -16.62 2.98
C VAL A 92 3.65 -17.36 4.31
N GLU A 93 3.46 -16.66 5.44
CA GLU A 93 3.19 -17.28 6.74
C GLU A 93 1.94 -18.15 6.69
N ALA A 94 0.84 -17.64 6.13
CA ALA A 94 -0.41 -18.39 6.03
C ALA A 94 -0.30 -19.63 5.13
N VAL A 95 0.40 -19.54 4.00
CA VAL A 95 0.65 -20.68 3.11
C VAL A 95 1.56 -21.70 3.79
N TRP A 96 2.63 -21.23 4.45
CA TRP A 96 3.56 -22.07 5.18
C TRP A 96 2.84 -22.85 6.29
N GLN A 97 2.03 -22.17 7.11
CA GLN A 97 1.24 -22.79 8.19
C GLN A 97 0.19 -23.78 7.71
N ARG A 98 -0.34 -23.63 6.50
CA ARG A 98 -1.43 -24.48 5.99
C ARG A 98 -0.93 -25.67 5.17
N HIS A 99 0.19 -25.51 4.46
CA HIS A 99 0.60 -26.48 3.44
C HIS A 99 2.05 -26.99 3.57
N CYS A 100 2.89 -26.34 4.38
CA CYS A 100 4.29 -26.69 4.55
C CYS A 100 4.65 -26.80 6.04
N THR A 101 3.77 -27.42 6.83
CA THR A 101 3.83 -27.39 8.31
C THR A 101 5.09 -28.00 8.92
N ASP A 102 5.71 -28.92 8.20
CA ASP A 102 6.89 -29.66 8.65
C ASP A 102 8.19 -29.04 8.12
N ASP A 103 8.10 -28.07 7.20
CA ASP A 103 9.26 -27.42 6.61
C ASP A 103 9.84 -26.37 7.57
N PRO A 104 11.17 -26.35 7.79
CA PRO A 104 11.83 -25.40 8.68
C PRO A 104 11.94 -23.97 8.10
N THR A 105 11.61 -23.79 6.83
CA THR A 105 11.67 -22.52 6.11
C THR A 105 10.44 -22.35 5.24
N PRO A 106 9.99 -21.10 4.95
CA PRO A 106 8.82 -20.89 4.10
C PRO A 106 9.05 -21.43 2.68
N PRO A 107 8.00 -21.68 1.89
CA PRO A 107 8.16 -21.97 0.47
C PRO A 107 8.93 -20.82 -0.23
N ILE A 108 9.62 -21.14 -1.33
CA ILE A 108 10.13 -20.13 -2.26
C ILE A 108 8.91 -19.40 -2.81
N TRP A 109 8.83 -18.10 -2.54
CA TRP A 109 7.66 -17.29 -2.85
C TRP A 109 7.84 -16.58 -4.18
N ILE A 110 7.05 -16.98 -5.17
CA ILE A 110 6.97 -16.33 -6.48
C ILE A 110 5.60 -15.68 -6.59
N GLN A 111 5.57 -14.38 -6.79
CA GLN A 111 4.31 -13.64 -6.97
C GLN A 111 4.15 -13.13 -8.39
N HIS A 112 2.90 -13.10 -8.83
CA HIS A 112 2.46 -12.56 -10.11
C HIS A 112 1.26 -11.63 -9.88
N GLN A 113 1.42 -10.35 -10.20
CA GLN A 113 0.36 -9.36 -10.07
C GLN A 113 -0.19 -8.97 -11.45
N LEU A 114 -1.44 -9.34 -11.71
CA LEU A 114 -2.18 -9.05 -12.94
C LEU A 114 -2.89 -7.69 -12.83
N LEU A 115 -2.12 -6.61 -12.62
CA LEU A 115 -2.67 -5.26 -12.39
C LEU A 115 -2.95 -4.46 -13.68
N ARG A 116 -2.42 -4.91 -14.83
CA ARG A 116 -2.60 -4.28 -16.16
C ARG A 116 -2.72 -5.39 -17.20
N GLU A 117 -3.38 -5.10 -18.32
CA GLU A 117 -3.47 -6.04 -19.46
C GLU A 117 -2.08 -6.45 -20.00
N ASP A 118 -1.08 -5.59 -19.82
CA ASP A 118 0.32 -5.80 -20.24
C ASP A 118 1.20 -6.44 -19.14
N ALA A 119 0.65 -6.79 -17.97
CA ALA A 119 1.42 -7.22 -16.79
C ALA A 119 1.82 -8.71 -16.79
N ALA A 120 1.84 -9.35 -17.95
CA ALA A 120 2.23 -10.77 -18.08
C ALA A 120 3.63 -11.08 -17.49
N ASP A 121 4.48 -10.06 -17.35
CA ASP A 121 5.90 -10.21 -16.98
C ASP A 121 6.25 -9.79 -15.53
N ASP A 122 5.28 -9.55 -14.63
CA ASP A 122 5.59 -9.17 -13.23
C ASP A 122 5.74 -10.38 -12.29
N LEU A 123 6.50 -11.39 -12.72
CA LEU A 123 6.92 -12.50 -11.87
C LEU A 123 8.08 -12.06 -10.99
N ARG A 124 7.90 -12.10 -9.67
CA ARG A 124 8.94 -11.71 -8.71
C ARG A 124 9.12 -12.73 -7.61
N HIS A 125 10.37 -13.01 -7.32
CA HIS A 125 10.76 -13.73 -6.12
C HIS A 125 10.82 -12.80 -4.91
N ALA A 126 10.32 -13.26 -3.76
CA ALA A 126 10.53 -12.62 -2.46
C ALA A 126 11.23 -13.58 -1.50
N ALA A 127 12.32 -13.12 -0.89
CA ALA A 127 13.02 -13.83 0.16
C ALA A 127 12.68 -13.24 1.53
N PHE A 128 12.69 -14.12 2.54
CA PHE A 128 12.28 -13.79 3.90
C PHE A 128 13.29 -14.36 4.90
N ASP A 129 13.54 -13.62 5.99
CA ASP A 129 14.26 -14.17 7.15
C ASP A 129 13.28 -14.91 8.05
N VAL A 130 13.66 -16.09 8.53
CA VAL A 130 12.85 -16.84 9.50
C VAL A 130 13.09 -16.27 10.89
N THR A 131 12.01 -15.84 11.56
CA THR A 131 12.06 -15.24 12.91
C THR A 131 11.46 -16.15 13.98
N GLY A 132 10.77 -17.21 13.57
CA GLY A 132 10.18 -18.21 14.45
C GLY A 132 9.46 -19.30 13.66
N PRO A 133 8.85 -20.28 14.33
CA PRO A 133 8.06 -21.32 13.68
C PRO A 133 6.96 -20.69 12.83
N HIS A 134 7.05 -20.89 11.51
CA HIS A 134 6.10 -20.34 10.55
C HIS A 134 5.93 -18.81 10.61
N GLN A 135 7.01 -18.10 10.94
CA GLN A 135 7.04 -16.65 11.06
C GLN A 135 8.23 -16.08 10.30
N VAL A 136 8.00 -14.93 9.64
CA VAL A 136 9.02 -14.25 8.86
C VAL A 136 9.27 -12.83 9.33
N GLY A 137 10.48 -12.34 9.09
CA GLY A 137 10.87 -10.96 9.30
C GLY A 137 10.28 -10.02 8.25
N SER A 138 10.20 -8.74 8.60
CA SER A 138 9.76 -7.66 7.72
C SER A 138 10.85 -6.58 7.66
N PRO A 139 11.10 -5.95 6.48
CA PRO A 139 10.44 -6.17 5.19
C PRO A 139 10.99 -7.40 4.42
N PRO A 140 10.28 -7.91 3.39
CA PRO A 140 10.81 -8.93 2.51
C PRO A 140 11.98 -8.37 1.68
N ARG A 141 12.88 -9.26 1.28
CA ARG A 141 13.93 -8.96 0.30
C ARG A 141 13.41 -9.30 -1.10
N TRP A 142 13.15 -8.27 -1.89
CA TRP A 142 12.70 -8.43 -3.26
C TRP A 142 13.85 -8.87 -4.17
N GLY A 143 13.66 -10.00 -4.86
CA GLY A 143 14.58 -10.52 -5.85
C GLY A 143 14.40 -9.88 -7.23
N ALA A 144 15.22 -10.33 -8.18
CA ALA A 144 15.06 -9.98 -9.59
C ALA A 144 13.74 -10.55 -10.16
N ARG A 145 13.28 -9.96 -11.26
CA ARG A 145 12.15 -10.50 -12.03
C ARG A 145 12.54 -11.81 -12.69
N LEU A 146 11.59 -12.73 -12.76
CA LEU A 146 11.75 -14.00 -13.45
C LEU A 146 11.02 -13.93 -14.79
N ALA A 147 11.59 -14.53 -15.84
CA ALA A 147 10.81 -14.85 -17.01
C ALA A 147 9.93 -16.09 -16.73
N PRO A 148 8.80 -16.27 -17.46
CA PRO A 148 8.00 -17.49 -17.37
C PRO A 148 8.82 -18.79 -17.55
N GLY A 149 9.83 -18.75 -18.43
CA GLY A 149 10.75 -19.87 -18.64
C GLY A 149 11.62 -20.18 -17.42
N ASP A 150 12.08 -19.17 -16.67
CA ASP A 150 12.84 -19.37 -15.44
C ASP A 150 11.96 -20.04 -14.37
N LEU A 151 10.69 -19.63 -14.28
CA LEU A 151 9.75 -20.25 -13.34
C LEU A 151 9.45 -21.71 -13.70
N ALA A 152 9.23 -22.01 -14.99
CA ALA A 152 9.04 -23.37 -15.45
C ALA A 152 10.28 -24.25 -15.20
N GLU A 153 11.49 -23.69 -15.36
CA GLU A 153 12.75 -24.36 -15.02
C GLU A 153 12.86 -24.63 -13.51
N LEU A 154 12.54 -23.64 -12.68
CA LEU A 154 12.60 -23.72 -11.22
C LEU A 154 11.79 -24.90 -10.67
N VAL A 155 10.59 -25.15 -11.20
CA VAL A 155 9.73 -26.29 -10.78
C VAL A 155 9.83 -27.52 -11.70
N SER A 156 10.54 -27.39 -12.83
CA SER A 156 10.62 -28.35 -13.93
C SER A 156 9.24 -28.88 -14.38
N ALA A 157 8.26 -28.00 -14.43
CA ALA A 157 6.88 -28.27 -14.77
C ALA A 157 6.22 -27.01 -15.35
N PRO A 158 5.17 -27.14 -16.19
CA PRO A 158 4.42 -25.99 -16.64
C PRO A 158 3.72 -25.29 -15.47
N VAL A 159 3.81 -23.96 -15.44
CA VAL A 159 3.11 -23.12 -14.47
C VAL A 159 2.09 -22.26 -15.22
N ASP A 160 0.83 -22.43 -14.87
CA ASP A 160 -0.23 -21.54 -15.34
C ASP A 160 -0.09 -20.17 -14.66
N LEU A 161 0.02 -19.11 -15.46
CA LEU A 161 0.19 -17.73 -14.98
C LEU A 161 -1.15 -16.96 -14.92
N GLY A 162 -2.24 -17.59 -15.36
CA GLY A 162 -3.57 -17.01 -15.27
C GLY A 162 -4.14 -17.06 -13.84
N ARG A 163 -5.25 -16.35 -13.62
CA ARG A 163 -6.06 -16.53 -12.40
C ARG A 163 -6.72 -17.91 -12.33
N GLY A 164 -6.73 -18.66 -13.43
CA GLY A 164 -7.28 -20.02 -13.54
C GLY A 164 -8.81 -20.04 -13.61
N SER A 165 -9.35 -21.17 -14.07
CA SER A 165 -10.78 -21.31 -14.41
C SER A 165 -11.72 -21.33 -13.21
N GLY A 166 -11.18 -21.59 -12.00
CA GLY A 166 -11.93 -21.54 -10.74
C GLY A 166 -12.01 -20.15 -10.11
N PHE A 167 -11.50 -19.11 -10.77
CA PHE A 167 -11.55 -17.75 -10.24
C PHE A 167 -12.99 -17.22 -10.20
N LEU A 168 -13.42 -16.80 -9.01
CA LEU A 168 -14.68 -16.12 -8.81
C LEU A 168 -14.38 -14.64 -8.54
N PRO A 169 -14.53 -13.75 -9.53
CA PRO A 169 -14.30 -12.33 -9.31
C PRO A 169 -15.28 -11.85 -8.23
N ARG A 170 -14.79 -10.99 -7.34
CA ARG A 170 -15.72 -10.30 -6.45
C ARG A 170 -16.67 -9.47 -7.29
N PRO A 171 -17.95 -9.38 -6.88
CA PRO A 171 -18.81 -8.34 -7.41
C PRO A 171 -18.05 -7.01 -7.35
N PRO A 172 -18.03 -6.23 -8.43
CA PRO A 172 -17.35 -4.94 -8.41
C PRO A 172 -17.89 -4.18 -7.19
N GLU A 173 -16.98 -3.76 -6.31
CA GLU A 173 -17.38 -2.85 -5.25
C GLU A 173 -17.95 -1.61 -5.94
N PRO A 174 -19.07 -1.05 -5.44
CA PRO A 174 -19.61 0.17 -6.01
C PRO A 174 -18.51 1.21 -6.08
N GLU A 175 -18.41 1.93 -7.20
CA GLU A 175 -17.36 2.93 -7.36
C GLU A 175 -17.34 3.83 -6.13
N PRO A 176 -16.21 3.87 -5.43
CA PRO A 176 -16.18 4.47 -4.12
C PRO A 176 -16.35 5.98 -4.31
N GLN A 177 -17.50 6.51 -3.90
CA GLN A 177 -17.75 7.94 -4.03
C GLN A 177 -16.85 8.67 -3.05
N LEU A 178 -15.97 9.53 -3.57
CA LEU A 178 -15.13 10.37 -2.76
C LEU A 178 -16.04 11.35 -2.03
N ARG A 179 -15.96 11.37 -0.70
CA ARG A 179 -16.69 12.36 0.09
C ARG A 179 -15.77 13.00 1.10
N TYR A 180 -15.53 14.30 0.91
CA TYR A 180 -14.92 15.12 1.94
C TYR A 180 -15.90 15.32 3.10
N THR A 181 -15.47 14.95 4.31
CA THR A 181 -16.25 15.21 5.52
C THR A 181 -15.35 15.69 6.65
N THR A 182 -15.96 16.37 7.61
CA THR A 182 -15.25 16.82 8.80
C THR A 182 -15.33 15.73 9.88
N ALA A 183 -14.18 15.29 10.37
CA ALA A 183 -14.10 14.33 11.47
C ALA A 183 -13.48 14.94 12.72
N LEU A 184 -13.90 14.44 13.88
CA LEU A 184 -13.22 14.71 15.16
C LEU A 184 -11.92 13.92 15.21
N VAL A 185 -10.79 14.62 15.27
CA VAL A 185 -9.45 14.02 15.23
C VAL A 185 -9.24 13.04 16.39
N ALA A 186 -9.76 13.35 17.58
CA ALA A 186 -9.65 12.47 18.74
C ALA A 186 -10.34 11.11 18.56
N LEU A 187 -11.35 11.04 17.68
CA LEU A 187 -12.13 9.84 17.39
C LEU A 187 -11.61 9.06 16.17
N LEU A 188 -10.59 9.56 15.48
CA LEU A 188 -9.98 8.81 14.39
C LEU A 188 -9.28 7.54 14.94
N PRO A 189 -9.13 6.48 14.12
CA PRO A 189 -8.48 5.24 14.51
C PRO A 189 -7.08 5.47 15.12
N ARG A 190 -6.52 4.45 15.79
CA ARG A 190 -5.14 4.56 16.26
C ARG A 190 -4.17 4.47 15.07
N PRO A 191 -3.30 5.47 14.82
CA PRO A 191 -2.27 5.34 13.81
C PRO A 191 -1.31 4.23 14.24
N ASP A 192 -1.24 3.15 13.47
CA ASP A 192 -0.24 2.10 13.64
C ASP A 192 1.04 2.55 12.91
N LEU A 193 2.02 3.00 13.70
CA LEU A 193 3.29 3.59 13.25
C LEU A 193 4.48 2.98 14.01
N GLU A 194 4.31 1.78 14.56
CA GLU A 194 5.34 1.13 15.40
C GLU A 194 6.63 0.82 14.64
N THR A 195 6.52 0.59 13.32
CA THR A 195 7.62 0.32 12.40
C THR A 195 8.18 1.57 11.71
N ASP A 196 7.71 2.77 12.06
CA ASP A 196 8.21 4.00 11.45
C ASP A 196 9.65 4.30 11.86
N GLN A 197 10.48 4.76 10.91
CA GLN A 197 11.88 5.07 11.17
C GLN A 197 12.08 6.30 12.08
N ARG A 198 11.07 7.18 12.21
CA ARG A 198 11.19 8.43 13.00
C ARG A 198 10.70 8.22 14.45
N PRO A 199 11.54 8.43 15.48
CA PRO A 199 11.16 8.21 16.87
C PRO A 199 9.92 8.99 17.32
N CYS A 200 9.70 10.20 16.80
CA CYS A 200 8.53 11.01 17.14
C CYS A 200 7.19 10.42 16.68
N MET A 201 7.19 9.51 15.71
CA MET A 201 6.00 8.84 15.17
C MET A 201 5.68 7.51 15.84
N ARG A 202 6.69 6.85 16.44
CA ARG A 202 6.55 5.55 17.11
C ARG A 202 5.78 5.60 18.43
N VAL A 203 5.70 6.78 19.07
CA VAL A 203 5.06 6.91 20.39
C VAL A 203 3.55 6.69 20.27
N GLY A 204 3.08 5.55 20.80
CA GLY A 204 1.66 5.21 20.86
C GLY A 204 0.85 6.27 21.61
N LEU A 205 -0.33 6.61 21.08
CA LEU A 205 -1.23 7.58 21.71
C LEU A 205 -2.35 6.88 22.47
N GLY A 206 -2.13 6.69 23.78
CA GLY A 206 -3.19 6.32 24.71
C GLY A 206 -4.35 7.32 24.69
N TRP A 207 -5.56 6.86 25.01
CA TRP A 207 -6.77 7.68 24.90
C TRP A 207 -6.68 8.95 25.78
N TRP A 208 -6.09 8.84 26.96
CA TRP A 208 -5.86 9.96 27.87
C TRP A 208 -4.96 11.04 27.27
N HIS A 209 -3.91 10.66 26.54
CA HIS A 209 -3.05 11.63 25.88
C HIS A 209 -3.83 12.38 24.80
N ARG A 210 -4.66 11.69 24.01
CA ARG A 210 -5.50 12.33 22.98
C ARG A 210 -6.42 13.36 23.59
N VAL A 211 -7.15 13.01 24.64
CA VAL A 211 -8.06 13.95 25.32
C VAL A 211 -7.29 15.08 26.00
N GLY A 212 -6.17 14.78 26.66
CA GLY A 212 -5.30 15.80 27.25
C GLY A 212 -4.85 16.84 26.22
N ARG A 213 -4.53 16.40 24.99
CA ARG A 213 -4.18 17.32 23.89
C ARG A 213 -5.36 18.12 23.38
N GLN A 214 -6.60 17.60 23.43
CA GLN A 214 -7.79 18.39 23.10
C GLN A 214 -8.05 19.52 24.12
N LEU A 215 -7.68 19.31 25.39
CA LEU A 215 -7.82 20.29 26.45
C LEU A 215 -6.69 21.32 26.46
N ARG A 216 -5.48 20.94 26.04
CA ARG A 216 -4.29 21.79 25.95
C ARG A 216 -3.64 21.64 24.56
N PRO A 217 -4.22 22.25 23.51
CA PRO A 217 -3.67 22.17 22.16
C PRO A 217 -2.35 22.91 22.05
N THR A 218 -1.50 22.47 21.12
CA THR A 218 -0.24 23.14 20.78
C THR A 218 -0.30 23.63 19.34
N HIS A 219 -0.09 24.93 19.16
CA HIS A 219 -0.09 25.59 17.84
C HIS A 219 1.31 25.75 17.24
N THR A 220 2.35 25.53 18.05
CA THR A 220 3.74 25.68 17.60
C THR A 220 4.25 24.39 16.99
N GLY A 221 4.87 24.52 15.81
CA GLY A 221 5.58 23.44 15.17
C GLY A 221 6.79 22.93 15.96
N ARG A 222 7.17 21.68 15.73
CA ARG A 222 8.38 21.02 16.23
C ARG A 222 9.29 20.66 15.07
N SER A 223 10.59 20.71 15.28
CA SER A 223 11.60 20.39 14.27
C SER A 223 11.77 18.90 13.99
N CYS A 224 11.11 18.01 14.75
CA CYS A 224 11.39 16.57 14.75
C CYS A 224 11.06 15.85 13.43
N CYS A 225 10.07 16.30 12.67
CA CYS A 225 9.76 15.76 11.35
C CYS A 225 8.88 16.73 10.56
N TRP A 226 8.80 16.59 9.22
CA TRP A 226 7.96 17.45 8.37
C TRP A 226 6.51 17.56 8.90
N TYR A 227 5.90 16.44 9.31
CA TYR A 227 4.54 16.45 9.83
C TYR A 227 4.35 17.25 11.12
N HIS A 228 5.38 17.46 11.95
CA HIS A 228 5.23 18.24 13.17
C HIS A 228 5.63 19.70 13.02
N ARG A 229 6.12 20.13 11.84
CA ARG A 229 6.81 21.44 11.67
C ARG A 229 5.93 22.68 11.74
N GLY A 230 4.60 22.60 11.67
CA GLY A 230 3.75 23.78 11.73
C GLY A 230 2.37 23.56 12.34
N ASP A 231 1.50 24.57 12.18
CA ASP A 231 0.19 24.63 12.84
C ASP A 231 -0.90 23.91 12.02
N TRP A 232 -1.14 22.65 12.37
CA TRP A 232 -2.24 21.89 11.78
C TRP A 232 -3.63 22.42 12.11
N HIS A 233 -3.80 23.27 13.14
CA HIS A 233 -5.09 23.89 13.43
C HIS A 233 -5.48 24.89 12.36
N GLU A 234 -4.53 25.70 11.92
CA GLU A 234 -4.75 26.67 10.85
C GLU A 234 -5.02 25.94 9.52
N VAL A 235 -4.17 24.98 9.17
CA VAL A 235 -4.32 24.18 7.95
C VAL A 235 -5.66 23.46 7.92
N SER A 236 -6.05 22.80 9.02
CA SER A 236 -7.34 22.08 9.08
C SER A 236 -8.54 23.02 9.01
N ARG A 237 -8.45 24.21 9.62
CA ARG A 237 -9.52 25.22 9.58
C ARG A 237 -9.70 25.74 8.15
N MET A 238 -8.60 26.04 7.46
CA MET A 238 -8.62 26.47 6.07
C MET A 238 -9.19 25.37 5.17
N ALA A 239 -8.66 24.15 5.27
CA ALA A 239 -9.12 23.00 4.49
C ALA A 239 -10.64 22.80 4.61
N ILE A 240 -11.17 22.79 5.83
CA ILE A 240 -12.61 22.64 6.08
C ILE A 240 -13.40 23.81 5.50
N ALA A 241 -12.97 25.05 5.75
CA ALA A 241 -13.69 26.23 5.28
C ALA A 241 -13.77 26.28 3.75
N THR A 242 -12.64 26.09 3.07
CA THR A 242 -12.57 26.20 1.61
C THR A 242 -13.22 25.00 0.92
N ALA A 243 -13.06 23.78 1.42
CA ALA A 243 -13.77 22.61 0.89
C ALA A 243 -15.29 22.76 1.07
N THR A 244 -15.75 23.26 2.22
CA THR A 244 -17.19 23.52 2.45
C THR A 244 -17.71 24.61 1.50
N ALA A 245 -16.93 25.65 1.24
CA ALA A 245 -17.29 26.70 0.29
C ALA A 245 -17.37 26.17 -1.15
N ALA A 246 -16.39 25.36 -1.57
CA ALA A 246 -16.38 24.70 -2.89
C ALA A 246 -17.65 23.88 -3.12
N LEU A 247 -17.98 23.00 -2.17
CA LEU A 247 -19.17 22.16 -2.25
C LEU A 247 -20.47 22.98 -2.27
N ARG A 248 -20.53 24.10 -1.54
CA ARG A 248 -21.68 25.03 -1.58
C ARG A 248 -21.81 25.76 -2.92
N HIS A 249 -20.69 25.99 -3.62
CA HIS A 249 -20.68 26.57 -4.96
C HIS A 249 -20.95 25.54 -6.07
N GLY A 250 -21.24 24.28 -5.72
CA GLY A 250 -21.50 23.22 -6.69
C GLY A 250 -20.25 22.76 -7.43
N VAL A 251 -19.06 22.93 -6.83
CA VAL A 251 -17.83 22.34 -7.36
C VAL A 251 -17.92 20.82 -7.19
N GLU A 252 -17.73 20.09 -8.28
CA GLU A 252 -17.67 18.63 -8.26
C GLU A 252 -16.55 18.14 -7.33
N VAL A 253 -16.76 17.01 -6.67
CA VAL A 253 -15.88 16.56 -5.58
C VAL A 253 -14.44 16.36 -6.05
N GLU A 254 -14.28 15.90 -7.29
CA GLU A 254 -13.00 15.70 -7.98
C GLU A 254 -12.23 17.02 -8.15
N ASP A 255 -12.95 18.14 -8.29
CA ASP A 255 -12.38 19.47 -8.52
C ASP A 255 -12.17 20.27 -7.22
N VAL A 256 -12.69 19.80 -6.09
CA VAL A 256 -12.56 20.50 -4.79
C VAL A 256 -11.09 20.72 -4.43
N ALA A 257 -10.20 19.76 -4.70
CA ALA A 257 -8.77 19.92 -4.43
C ALA A 257 -8.16 21.12 -5.19
N ALA A 258 -8.41 21.19 -6.49
CA ALA A 258 -7.95 22.29 -7.34
C ALA A 258 -8.56 23.63 -6.93
N TYR A 259 -9.85 23.63 -6.55
CA TYR A 259 -10.52 24.80 -6.02
C TYR A 259 -9.88 25.29 -4.72
N VAL A 260 -9.61 24.41 -3.76
CA VAL A 260 -9.01 24.80 -2.48
C VAL A 260 -7.61 25.39 -2.68
N LEU A 261 -6.77 24.77 -3.51
CA LEU A 261 -5.41 25.23 -3.75
C LEU A 261 -5.34 26.57 -4.48
N SER A 262 -6.20 26.79 -5.47
CA SER A 262 -6.30 28.08 -6.16
C SER A 262 -6.76 29.21 -5.23
N HIS A 263 -7.71 28.95 -4.33
CA HIS A 263 -8.20 29.97 -3.39
C HIS A 263 -7.21 30.23 -2.24
N ALA A 264 -6.52 29.20 -1.76
CA ALA A 264 -5.51 29.36 -0.70
C ALA A 264 -4.30 30.19 -1.17
N THR A 265 -3.91 30.04 -2.45
CA THR A 265 -2.80 30.81 -3.04
C THR A 265 -3.20 32.22 -3.43
N ALA A 266 -4.41 32.41 -3.99
CA ALA A 266 -4.90 33.74 -4.40
C ALA A 266 -5.03 34.72 -3.23
N ASP A 267 -5.42 34.25 -2.05
CA ASP A 267 -5.59 35.12 -0.88
C ASP A 267 -4.28 35.34 -0.09
N HIS A 268 -3.14 34.76 -0.51
CA HIS A 268 -1.85 34.76 0.23
C HIS A 268 -1.98 34.37 1.72
N ARG A 269 -2.99 33.56 2.07
CA ARG A 269 -3.29 33.25 3.49
C ARG A 269 -2.37 32.21 4.09
N LEU A 270 -1.79 31.35 3.26
CA LEU A 270 -0.84 30.31 3.67
C LEU A 270 0.38 30.35 2.76
N GLU A 271 1.56 30.17 3.36
CA GLU A 271 2.83 30.10 2.65
C GLU A 271 3.71 28.98 3.23
N GLY A 272 4.73 28.58 2.47
CA GLY A 272 5.71 27.58 2.87
C GLY A 272 5.08 26.28 3.36
N TRP A 273 5.47 25.84 4.56
CA TRP A 273 4.98 24.59 5.15
C TRP A 273 3.46 24.50 5.22
N SER A 274 2.75 25.60 5.54
CA SER A 274 1.30 25.56 5.72
C SER A 274 0.57 25.32 4.40
N LEU A 275 1.11 25.82 3.28
CA LEU A 275 0.58 25.58 1.94
C LEU A 275 0.84 24.13 1.51
N GLU A 276 2.07 23.62 1.70
CA GLU A 276 2.40 22.21 1.44
C GLU A 276 1.54 21.25 2.29
N ALA A 277 1.31 21.60 3.55
CA ALA A 277 0.48 20.82 4.46
C ALA A 277 -0.99 20.81 4.03
N LEU A 278 -1.51 21.96 3.56
CA LEU A 278 -2.85 22.03 2.98
C LEU A 278 -2.96 21.15 1.74
N GLU A 279 -2.03 21.26 0.81
CA GLU A 279 -1.98 20.42 -0.40
C GLU A 279 -1.96 18.93 -0.06
N SER A 280 -1.15 18.54 0.93
CA SER A 280 -1.08 17.14 1.36
C SER A 280 -2.41 16.58 1.88
N LEU A 281 -3.35 17.42 2.34
CA LEU A 281 -4.68 16.96 2.76
C LEU A 281 -5.63 16.65 1.60
N PHE A 282 -5.31 17.10 0.39
CA PHE A 282 -6.11 16.86 -0.80
C PHE A 282 -5.43 15.89 -1.78
N VAL A 283 -4.09 15.90 -1.86
CA VAL A 283 -3.33 14.96 -2.70
C VAL A 283 -3.23 13.58 -2.03
N GLU A 284 -2.99 13.54 -0.73
CA GLU A 284 -2.96 12.29 0.05
C GLU A 284 -3.81 12.43 1.33
N PRO A 285 -5.14 12.40 1.19
CA PRO A 285 -6.04 12.73 2.27
C PRO A 285 -5.89 11.80 3.47
N ILE A 286 -6.43 12.25 4.60
CA ILE A 286 -6.64 11.36 5.74
C ILE A 286 -7.83 10.46 5.38
N GLU A 287 -7.51 9.25 4.97
CA GLU A 287 -8.48 8.25 4.55
C GLU A 287 -8.66 7.21 5.65
N THR A 288 -9.90 7.05 6.10
CA THR A 288 -10.24 6.04 7.09
C THR A 288 -11.28 5.10 6.53
N HIS A 289 -11.01 3.80 6.57
CA HIS A 289 -12.03 2.79 6.38
C HIS A 289 -12.51 2.40 7.78
N ARG A 290 -13.75 2.73 8.16
CA ARG A 290 -14.30 2.31 9.45
C ARG A 290 -14.72 0.84 9.36
N PRO A 291 -14.47 0.00 10.38
CA PRO A 291 -13.74 0.24 11.63
C PRO A 291 -12.21 -0.03 11.57
N ILE A 292 -11.68 -0.21 10.36
CA ILE A 292 -10.48 -0.99 10.02
C ILE A 292 -9.16 -0.21 10.19
N GLY A 293 -9.19 1.12 10.14
CA GLY A 293 -8.03 1.97 10.36
C GLY A 293 -7.79 2.99 9.25
N TYR A 294 -6.53 3.33 9.02
CA TYR A 294 -6.12 4.27 7.96
C TYR A 294 -5.79 3.53 6.67
N VAL A 295 -6.27 4.05 5.54
CA VAL A 295 -5.78 3.71 4.19
C VAL A 295 -4.61 4.64 3.86
N GLY A 296 -4.80 5.93 4.10
CA GLY A 296 -3.81 7.00 3.90
C GLY A 296 -3.80 8.00 5.07
N GLY A 297 -2.78 8.86 5.13
CA GLY A 297 -2.74 9.98 6.07
C GLY A 297 -2.52 9.67 7.54
N ARG A 298 -2.11 8.44 7.91
CA ARG A 298 -1.84 8.04 9.31
C ARG A 298 -0.84 8.95 10.03
N HIS A 299 0.22 9.42 9.35
CA HIS A 299 1.21 10.35 9.91
C HIS A 299 0.65 11.74 10.18
N ARG A 300 -0.19 12.26 9.26
CA ARG A 300 -0.89 13.54 9.41
C ARG A 300 -1.84 13.46 10.60
N ALA A 301 -2.65 12.41 10.65
CA ALA A 301 -3.57 12.19 11.76
C ALA A 301 -2.84 12.07 13.11
N LYS A 302 -1.70 11.35 13.16
CA LYS A 302 -0.84 11.29 14.35
C LYS A 302 -0.35 12.67 14.78
N ALA A 303 0.18 13.47 13.85
CA ALA A 303 0.67 14.82 14.16
C ALA A 303 -0.46 15.75 14.63
N MET A 304 -1.64 15.67 14.01
CA MET A 304 -2.84 16.40 14.42
C MET A 304 -3.31 16.01 15.82
N MET A 305 -3.28 14.71 16.15
CA MET A 305 -3.61 14.23 17.49
C MET A 305 -2.60 14.74 18.53
N ASP A 306 -1.30 14.72 18.21
CA ASP A 306 -0.25 15.27 19.08
C ASP A 306 -0.40 16.76 19.31
N ALA A 307 -0.83 17.50 18.28
CA ALA A 307 -1.06 18.94 18.32
C ALA A 307 -2.40 19.33 18.98
N GLY A 308 -3.28 18.35 19.22
CA GLY A 308 -4.60 18.61 19.80
C GLY A 308 -5.59 19.26 18.84
N VAL A 309 -5.42 19.07 17.52
CA VAL A 309 -6.39 19.52 16.51
C VAL A 309 -7.73 18.88 16.81
N ARG A 310 -8.81 19.66 16.76
CA ARG A 310 -10.16 19.18 17.10
C ARG A 310 -10.85 18.51 15.93
N ARG A 311 -10.81 19.17 14.78
CA ARG A 311 -11.50 18.76 13.57
C ARG A 311 -10.56 18.87 12.39
N THR A 312 -10.66 17.92 11.47
CA THR A 312 -9.94 17.96 10.21
C THR A 312 -10.80 17.37 9.09
N LEU A 313 -10.39 17.63 7.86
CA LEU A 313 -11.00 17.03 6.68
C LEU A 313 -10.50 15.60 6.55
N VAL A 314 -11.42 14.67 6.34
CA VAL A 314 -11.12 13.28 5.98
C VAL A 314 -11.89 12.93 4.72
N VAL A 315 -11.35 11.97 3.98
CA VAL A 315 -12.04 11.36 2.87
C VAL A 315 -12.66 10.06 3.35
N LEU A 316 -13.96 9.94 3.13
CA LEU A 316 -14.67 8.67 3.23
C LEU A 316 -14.98 8.19 1.83
N TYR A 317 -14.73 6.91 1.62
CA TYR A 317 -15.28 6.18 0.50
C TYR A 317 -16.62 5.61 0.95
N THR A 318 -17.71 6.18 0.46
CA THR A 318 -19.03 5.57 0.63
C THR A 318 -19.27 4.63 -0.53
N SER A 319 -19.39 3.33 -0.25
CA SER A 319 -20.02 2.41 -1.19
C SER A 319 -21.44 2.92 -1.42
N SER A 320 -21.84 3.14 -2.67
CA SER A 320 -23.23 3.44 -3.02
C SER A 320 -24.11 2.22 -2.77
N HIS A 321 -24.35 1.89 -1.50
CA HIS A 321 -25.53 1.15 -1.14
C HIS A 321 -26.63 2.20 -1.04
N GLY A 322 -27.51 2.21 -2.04
CA GLY A 322 -28.77 2.91 -1.93
C GLY A 322 -29.50 2.41 -0.69
N ASP A 323 -29.96 3.35 0.12
CA ASP A 323 -31.09 3.13 1.03
C ASP A 323 -32.32 2.65 0.24
#